data_AF-A0A2S9FUB6-F1
#
_entry.id   AF-A0A2S9FUB6-F1
#
_cell.length_a   1.000
_cell.length_b   1.000
_cell.length_c   1.000
_cell.angle_alpha   90.00
_cell.angle_beta   90.00
_cell.angle_gamma   90.00
#
_symmetry.space_group_name_H-M   'P 1'
#
loop_
_entity.id
_entity.type
_entity.pdbx_description
1 polymer ?
#
loop_
_entity_poly.entity_id
_entity_poly.type
_entity_poly.pdbx_seq_one_letter_code
_entity_poly.pdbx_strand_id
1 'polypeptide(L)'
;TACLIGERWSVGSDGLLLEVTSPRTPCQTFVKWLEIPGWIKTFTAAGLPGAYFRIIEPGTVRAGDGIEVVSRPDHTVTIGMVFRALMG
;
A
#
# COMPACT_ATOMS: atom_id res chain seq x y z
N THR A 1 -1.95 1.06 -6.66
CA THR A 1 -3.41 1.24 -6.51
C THR A 1 -4.19 -0.01 -6.86
N ALA A 2 -3.74 -0.84 -7.81
CA ALA A 2 -4.46 -2.02 -8.29
C ALA A 2 -4.39 -3.24 -7.36
N CYS A 3 -3.51 -3.27 -6.36
CA CYS A 3 -3.44 -4.40 -5.42
C CYS A 3 -4.78 -4.58 -4.72
N LEU A 4 -5.26 -5.82 -4.64
CA LEU A 4 -6.44 -6.18 -3.87
C LEU A 4 -6.13 -6.18 -2.38
N ILE A 5 -7.07 -5.72 -1.56
CA ILE A 5 -6.98 -5.87 -0.11
C ILE A 5 -6.88 -7.36 0.21
N GLY A 6 -5.90 -7.78 1.01
CA GLY A 6 -5.70 -9.19 1.35
C GLY A 6 -4.80 -9.99 0.39
N GLU A 7 -4.26 -9.40 -0.69
CA GLU A 7 -3.20 -10.09 -1.46
C GLU A 7 -2.01 -10.42 -0.57
N ARG A 8 -1.42 -11.61 -0.75
CA ARG A 8 -0.20 -12.02 -0.06
C ARG A 8 1.00 -12.04 -0.99
N TRP A 9 2.07 -11.41 -0.54
CA TRP A 9 3.26 -11.14 -1.32
C TRP A 9 4.46 -11.74 -0.61
N SER A 10 5.17 -12.63 -1.30
CA SER A 10 6.48 -13.11 -0.84
C SER A 10 7.56 -12.15 -1.32
N VAL A 11 8.53 -11.86 -0.46
CA VAL A 11 9.64 -10.95 -0.75
C VAL A 11 10.96 -11.63 -0.46
N GLY A 12 11.84 -11.66 -1.46
CA GLY A 12 13.14 -12.31 -1.35
C GLY A 12 13.05 -13.83 -1.13
N SER A 13 14.13 -14.43 -0.64
CA SER A 13 14.23 -15.87 -0.38
C SER A 13 14.09 -16.24 1.10
N ASP A 14 14.08 -15.26 2.00
CA ASP A 14 14.26 -15.46 3.44
C ASP A 14 12.91 -15.53 4.19
N GLY A 15 11.84 -15.97 3.51
CA GLY A 15 10.55 -16.28 4.12
C GLY A 15 9.65 -15.08 4.47
N LEU A 16 9.98 -13.86 4.04
CA LEU A 16 9.13 -12.70 4.33
C LEU A 16 7.80 -12.80 3.56
N LEU A 17 6.69 -12.88 4.29
CA LEU A 17 5.34 -12.88 3.73
C LEU A 17 4.55 -11.68 4.24
N LEU A 18 4.11 -10.85 3.31
CA LEU A 18 3.35 -9.63 3.57
C LEU A 18 1.92 -9.77 3.06
N GLU A 19 0.97 -9.09 3.70
CA GLU A 19 -0.41 -9.01 3.20
C GLU A 19 -0.84 -7.55 3.07
N VAL A 20 -1.44 -7.19 1.93
CA VAL A 20 -1.98 -5.86 1.64
C VAL A 20 -3.15 -5.55 2.59
N THR A 21 -3.11 -4.42 3.31
CA THR A 21 -4.13 -4.10 4.33
C THR A 21 -4.99 -2.89 4.03
N SER A 22 -4.37 -1.75 3.70
CA SER A 22 -5.10 -0.49 3.55
C SER A 22 -4.33 0.53 2.70
N PRO A 23 -5.00 1.51 2.09
CA PRO A 23 -4.31 2.62 1.47
C PRO A 23 -3.62 3.49 2.51
N ARG A 24 -2.55 4.18 2.12
CA ARG A 24 -1.98 5.24 2.94
C ARG A 24 -2.90 6.46 2.97
N THR A 25 -3.30 6.89 4.16
CA THR A 25 -3.98 8.17 4.35
C THR A 25 -2.97 9.32 4.42
N PRO A 26 -3.12 10.40 3.61
CA PRO A 26 -2.25 11.57 3.73
C PRO A 26 -2.43 12.23 5.10
N CYS A 27 -1.33 12.64 5.74
CA CYS A 27 -1.33 13.22 7.08
C CYS A 27 -0.63 14.59 7.12
N GLN A 28 -0.85 15.35 8.20
CA GLN A 28 -0.25 16.68 8.36
C GLN A 28 1.28 16.67 8.37
N THR A 29 1.90 15.62 8.93
CA THR A 29 3.36 15.47 8.90
C THR A 29 3.90 15.38 7.47
N PHE A 30 3.19 14.66 6.59
CA PHE A 30 3.57 14.54 5.18
C PHE A 30 3.49 15.88 4.44
N VAL A 31 2.47 16.69 4.73
CA VAL A 31 2.34 18.05 4.18
C VAL A 31 3.48 18.94 4.64
N LYS A 32 3.77 18.95 5.95
CA LYS A 32 4.84 19.76 6.53
C LYS A 32 6.20 19.42 5.94
N TRP A 33 6.47 18.15 5.67
CA TRP A 33 7.74 17.72 5.10
C TRP A 33 7.93 18.18 3.65
N LEU A 34 6.83 18.27 2.89
CA LEU A 34 6.88 18.71 1.50
C LEU A 34 6.79 20.24 1.32
N GLU A 35 6.24 20.95 2.30
CA GLU A 35 6.05 22.42 2.27
C GLU A 35 5.26 22.94 1.05
N ILE A 36 4.45 22.07 0.43
CA ILE A 36 3.58 22.43 -0.70
C ILE A 36 2.17 22.76 -0.19
N PRO A 37 1.67 24.00 -0.37
CA PRO A 37 0.31 24.36 0.01
C PRO A 37 -0.74 23.52 -0.73
N GLY A 38 -1.77 23.08 -0.01
CA GLY A 38 -2.88 22.31 -0.60
C GLY A 38 -2.56 20.86 -0.95
N TRP A 39 -1.37 20.35 -0.56
CA TRP A 39 -0.91 19.03 -0.97
C TRP A 39 -1.86 17.87 -0.63
N ILE A 40 -2.60 17.94 0.48
CA ILE A 40 -3.62 16.91 0.80
C ILE A 40 -4.65 16.80 -0.32
N LYS A 41 -5.16 17.93 -0.83
CA LYS A 41 -6.15 17.94 -1.92
C LYS A 41 -5.54 17.36 -3.20
N THR A 42 -4.32 17.76 -3.54
CA THR A 42 -3.59 17.23 -4.70
C THR A 42 -3.37 15.71 -4.61
N PHE A 43 -2.91 15.23 -3.45
CA PHE A 43 -2.67 13.81 -3.21
C PHE A 43 -3.96 12.98 -3.27
N THR A 44 -5.02 13.47 -2.63
CA THR A 44 -6.33 12.82 -2.66
C THR A 44 -6.91 12.79 -4.08
N ALA A 45 -6.84 13.89 -4.82
CA ALA A 45 -7.30 13.97 -6.20
C ALA A 45 -6.53 13.02 -7.14
N ALA A 46 -5.21 12.88 -6.94
CA ALA A 46 -4.41 11.94 -7.71
C ALA A 46 -4.82 10.48 -7.46
N GLY A 47 -5.27 10.14 -6.25
CA GLY A 47 -5.75 8.79 -5.94
C GLY A 47 -4.66 7.71 -5.97
N LEU A 48 -3.39 8.10 -5.75
CA LEU A 48 -2.22 7.22 -5.79
C LEU A 48 -1.55 7.06 -4.41
N PRO A 49 -2.24 6.52 -3.38
CA PRO A 49 -1.75 6.55 -2.00
C PRO A 49 -0.58 5.61 -1.70
N GLY A 50 -0.39 4.56 -2.50
CA GLY A 50 0.36 3.38 -2.05
C GLY A 50 -0.44 2.51 -1.09
N ALA A 51 0.14 1.40 -0.64
CA ALA A 51 -0.50 0.42 0.22
C ALA A 51 0.35 0.16 1.48
N TYR A 52 -0.32 -0.03 2.61
CA TYR A 52 0.27 -0.63 3.79
C TYR A 52 0.17 -2.16 3.71
N PHE A 53 1.12 -2.80 4.38
CA PHE A 53 1.17 -4.24 4.53
C PHE A 53 1.25 -4.59 6.01
N ARG A 54 0.66 -5.72 6.38
CA ARG A 54 0.97 -6.41 7.64
C ARG A 54 1.94 -7.55 7.38
N ILE A 55 2.77 -7.86 8.35
CA ILE A 55 3.66 -9.03 8.32
C ILE A 55 2.84 -10.25 8.72
N ILE A 56 2.77 -11.23 7.82
CA ILE A 56 2.16 -12.54 8.10
C ILE A 56 3.24 -13.49 8.63
N GLU A 57 4.39 -13.53 7.95
CA GLU A 57 5.58 -14.27 8.37
C GLU A 57 6.79 -13.32 8.35
N PRO A 58 7.52 -13.20 9.47
CA PRO A 58 8.71 -12.37 9.51
C PRO A 58 9.84 -13.00 8.69
N GLY A 59 10.62 -12.16 8.03
CA GLY A 59 11.78 -12.56 7.24
C GLY A 59 12.69 -11.37 6.99
N THR A 60 13.80 -11.60 6.29
CA THR A 60 14.73 -10.52 5.92
C THR A 60 14.40 -9.99 4.53
N VAL A 61 14.58 -8.69 4.31
CA VAL A 61 14.48 -8.05 3.00
C VAL A 61 15.75 -7.27 2.70
N ARG A 62 16.17 -7.30 1.44
CA ARG A 62 17.33 -6.59 0.90
C ARG A 62 16.94 -5.85 -0.37
N ALA A 63 17.69 -4.80 -0.69
CA ALA A 63 17.52 -4.10 -1.94
C ALA A 63 17.81 -5.05 -3.12
N GLY A 64 16.90 -5.10 -4.09
CA GLY A 64 16.99 -6.01 -5.24
C GLY A 64 16.24 -7.34 -5.06
N ASP A 65 15.68 -7.61 -3.86
CA ASP A 65 14.85 -8.80 -3.66
C ASP A 65 13.61 -8.77 -4.58
N GLY A 66 13.33 -9.92 -5.18
CA GLY A 66 12.12 -10.13 -5.97
C GLY A 66 10.87 -10.08 -5.11
N ILE A 67 9.76 -9.70 -5.74
CA ILE A 67 8.43 -9.65 -5.11
C ILE A 67 7.49 -10.51 -5.96
N GLU A 68 6.82 -11.47 -5.33
CA GLU A 68 5.86 -12.36 -5.97
C GLU A 68 4.52 -12.32 -5.26
N VAL A 69 3.43 -12.21 -6.02
CA VAL A 69 2.07 -12.33 -5.47
C VAL A 69 1.71 -13.80 -5.38
N VAL A 70 1.79 -14.37 -4.19
CA VAL A 70 1.57 -15.80 -3.93
C VAL A 70 0.11 -16.15 -3.62
N SER A 71 -0.72 -15.16 -3.29
CA SER A 71 -2.15 -15.35 -3.09
C SER A 71 -2.93 -14.10 -3.45
N ARG A 72 -4.09 -14.30 -4.10
CA ARG A 72 -5.06 -13.26 -4.41
C ARG A 72 -6.43 -13.65 -3.84
N PRO A 73 -7.12 -12.75 -3.14
CA PRO A 73 -8.46 -13.00 -2.63
C PRO A 73 -9.51 -12.97 -3.75
N ASP A 74 -10.63 -13.67 -3.52
CA ASP A 74 -11.76 -13.72 -4.45
C ASP A 74 -12.69 -12.50 -4.30
N HIS A 75 -12.16 -11.33 -4.66
CA HIS A 75 -12.93 -10.09 -4.79
C HIS A 75 -12.18 -9.07 -5.65
N THR A 76 -12.85 -7.99 -6.03
CA THR A 76 -12.27 -6.91 -6.85
C THR A 76 -11.93 -5.64 -6.07
N VAL A 77 -11.96 -5.68 -4.73
CA VAL A 77 -11.70 -4.53 -3.87
C VAL A 77 -10.21 -4.18 -3.87
N THR A 78 -9.85 -3.12 -4.60
CA THR A 78 -8.48 -2.63 -4.71
C THR A 78 -8.16 -1.54 -3.69
N ILE A 79 -6.87 -1.31 -3.42
CA ILE A 79 -6.37 -0.17 -2.63
C ILE A 79 -6.90 1.17 -3.16
N GLY A 80 -6.94 1.34 -4.49
CA GLY A 80 -7.48 2.56 -5.11
C GLY A 80 -8.98 2.73 -4.90
N MET A 81 -9.74 1.63 -4.90
CA MET A 81 -11.18 1.64 -4.62
C MET A 81 -11.44 2.04 -3.17
N VAL A 82 -10.74 1.41 -2.21
CA VAL A 82 -10.86 1.74 -0.78
C VAL A 82 -10.45 3.18 -0.51
N PHE A 83 -9.34 3.65 -1.10
CA PHE A 83 -8.90 5.03 -0.89
C PHE A 83 -9.94 6.05 -1.33
N ARG A 84 -10.53 5.87 -2.53
CA ARG A 84 -11.60 6.74 -3.02
C ARG A 84 -12.86 6.68 -2.16
N ALA A 85 -13.21 5.51 -1.64
CA ALA A 85 -14.35 5.38 -0.73
C ALA A 85 -14.15 6.10 0.61
N LEU A 86 -12.91 6.20 1.10
CA LEU A 86 -12.59 6.83 2.39
C LEU A 86 -12.31 8.34 2.29
N MET A 87 -11.78 8.79 1.16
CA MET A 87 -11.22 10.14 1.00
C MET A 87 -11.93 10.99 -0.06
N GLY A 88 -12.88 10.39 -0.81
CA GLY A 88 -13.66 11.03 -1.88
C GLY A 88 -14.96 11.63 -1.39
#